data_AF-A0A0D6KPL4-F1
#
_entry.id   AF-A0A0D6KPL4-F1
#
_cell.length_a   1.000
_cell.length_b   1.000
_cell.length_c   1.000
_cell.angle_alpha   90.00
_cell.angle_beta   90.00
_cell.angle_gamma   90.00
#
_symmetry.space_group_name_H-M   'P 1'
#
loop_
_entity.id
_entity.type
_entity.pdbx_description
1 polymer ?
#
loop_
_entity_poly.entity_id
_entity_poly.type
_entity_poly.pdbx_seq_one_letter_code
_entity_poly.pdbx_strand_id
1 'polypeptide(L)' 'MIVFRYFAFFLVLLVALLSSLKQMSLALDEGNLERFTLWTSIASFIAGLPIMLW' A
#
# COMPACT_ATOMS: atom_id res chain seq x y z
N MET A 1 -23.03 -3.70 -11.67
CA MET A 1 -22.80 -3.88 -10.21
C MET A 1 -21.40 -4.43 -9.90
N ILE A 2 -20.95 -5.51 -10.58
CA ILE A 2 -19.62 -6.12 -10.36
C ILE A 2 -18.44 -5.19 -10.73
N VAL A 3 -18.52 -4.47 -11.85
CA VAL A 3 -17.46 -3.53 -12.29
C VAL A 3 -17.18 -2.45 -11.23
N PHE A 4 -18.22 -1.87 -10.64
CA PHE A 4 -18.07 -0.88 -9.57
C PHE A 4 -17.43 -1.47 -8.31
N ARG A 5 -17.68 -2.76 -8.01
CA ARG A 5 -17.05 -3.44 -6.87
C ARG A 5 -15.54 -3.62 -7.08
N TYR A 6 -15.13 -4.05 -8.28
CA TYR A 6 -13.71 -4.14 -8.62
C TYR A 6 -13.04 -2.77 -8.65
N PHE A 7 -13.69 -1.77 -9.25
CA PHE A 7 -13.19 -0.41 -9.29
C PHE A 7 -12.97 0.14 -7.87
N ALA A 8 -13.95 0.00 -6.98
CA ALA A 8 -13.83 0.42 -5.59
C ALA A 8 -12.70 -0.32 -4.86
N PHE A 9 -12.56 -1.64 -5.10
CA PHE A 9 -11.48 -2.45 -4.52
C PHE A 9 -10.09 -1.94 -4.95
N PHE A 10 -9.86 -1.74 -6.25
CA PHE A 10 -8.59 -1.22 -6.75
C PHE A 10 -8.31 0.21 -6.29
N LEU A 11 -9.35 1.03 -6.14
CA LEU A 11 -9.21 2.40 -5.63
C LEU A 11 -8.80 2.39 -4.15
N VAL A 12 -9.36 1.49 -3.33
CA VAL A 12 -8.93 1.30 -1.93
C VAL A 12 -7.48 0.85 -1.86
N LEU A 13 -7.09 -0.13 -2.68
CA LEU A 13 -5.69 -0.58 -2.74
C LEU A 13 -4.74 0.55 -3.15
N LEU A 14 -5.12 1.35 -4.14
CA LEU A 14 -4.33 2.50 -4.59
C LEU A 14 -4.13 3.52 -3.46
N VAL A 15 -5.19 3.89 -2.75
CA VAL A 15 -5.12 4.83 -1.62
C VAL A 15 -4.26 4.28 -0.49
N ALA A 16 -4.39 2.99 -0.17
CA ALA A 16 -3.57 2.33 0.84
C ALA A 16 -2.09 2.32 0.46
N LEU A 17 -1.78 2.03 -0.81
CA LEU A 17 -0.41 2.02 -1.32
C LEU A 17 0.23 3.41 -1.27
N LEU A 18 -0.49 4.44 -1.73
CA LEU A 18 -0.04 5.84 -1.68
C LEU A 18 0.20 6.30 -0.23
N SER A 19 -0.68 5.89 0.69
CA SER A 19 -0.52 6.19 2.11
C SER A 19 0.72 5.51 2.69
N SER A 20 0.96 4.25 2.33
CA SER A 20 2.17 3.52 2.75
C SER A 20 3.44 4.16 2.22
N LEU A 21 3.46 4.62 0.96
CA LEU A 21 4.59 5.35 0.37
C LEU A 21 4.85 6.67 1.10
N LYS A 22 3.81 7.42 1.43
CA LYS A 22 3.94 8.64 2.24
C LYS A 22 4.58 8.36 3.59
N GLN A 23 4.15 7.30 4.27
CA GLN A 23 4.71 6.93 5.57
C GLN A 23 6.16 6.42 5.48
N MET A 24 6.53 5.74 4.39
CA MET A 24 7.94 5.41 4.11
C MET A 24 8.79 6.67 3.94
N SER A 25 8.30 7.67 3.19
CA SER A 25 9.00 8.94 3.02
C SER A 25 9.25 9.61 4.38
N LEU A 26 8.21 9.72 5.21
CA LEU A 26 8.34 10.29 6.55
C LEU A 26 9.32 9.51 7.44
N ALA A 27 9.32 8.17 7.35
CA ALA A 27 10.26 7.36 8.09
C ALA A 27 11.72 7.56 7.63
N LEU A 28 11.95 7.77 6.34
CA LEU A 28 13.27 8.13 5.81
C LEU A 28 13.70 9.52 6.26
N ASP A 29 12.78 10.49 6.25
CA ASP A 29 13.03 11.85 6.72
C ASP A 29 13.40 11.87 8.21
N GLU A 30 12.79 10.99 9.01
CA GLU A 30 13.08 10.77 10.43
C GLU A 30 14.35 9.92 10.68
N GLY A 31 14.97 9.35 9.65
CA GLY A 31 16.09 8.40 9.78
C GLY A 31 15.71 7.07 10.45
N ASN A 32 14.43 6.74 10.51
CA ASN A 32 13.91 5.57 11.20
C ASN A 32 13.76 4.37 10.24
N LEU A 33 14.85 3.60 10.11
CA LEU A 33 14.91 2.43 9.23
C LEU A 33 13.95 1.29 9.63
N GLU A 34 13.65 1.14 10.92
CA GLU A 34 12.69 0.14 11.40
C GLU A 34 11.27 0.45 10.89
N ARG A 35 10.85 1.71 11.08
CA ARG A 35 9.57 2.21 10.59
C ARG A 35 9.49 2.17 9.07
N PHE A 36 10.58 2.51 8.38
CA PHE A 36 10.67 2.39 6.92
C PHE A 36 10.44 0.94 6.48
N THR A 37 11.18 -0.01 7.05
CA THR A 37 11.08 -1.44 6.71
C THR A 37 9.69 -2.01 6.97
N LEU A 38 9.03 -1.59 8.06
CA LEU A 38 7.63 -1.91 8.34
C LEU A 38 6.71 -1.43 7.22
N TRP A 39 6.79 -0.15 6.85
CA TRP A 39 5.94 0.40 5.79
C TRP A 39 6.26 -0.23 4.42
N THR A 40 7.53 -0.53 4.10
CA THR A 40 7.91 -1.26 2.89
C THR A 40 7.28 -2.65 2.84
N SER A 41 7.25 -3.35 3.96
CA SER A 41 6.63 -4.67 4.08
C SER A 41 5.11 -4.59 3.85
N ILE A 42 4.45 -3.59 4.46
CA ILE A 42 3.02 -3.33 4.28
C ILE A 42 2.70 -3.00 2.82
N ALA A 43 3.46 -2.11 2.18
CA ALA A 43 3.27 -1.78 0.77
C ALA A 43 3.47 -2.98 -0.15
N SER A 44 4.47 -3.82 0.14
CA SER A 44 4.73 -5.05 -0.62
C SER A 44 3.54 -6.02 -0.52
N PHE A 45 2.94 -6.15 0.67
CA PHE A 45 1.74 -6.95 0.87
C PHE A 45 0.55 -6.40 0.05
N ILE A 46 0.29 -5.08 0.13
CA ILE A 46 -0.78 -4.42 -0.62
C ILE A 46 -0.58 -4.60 -2.14
N ALA A 47 0.66 -4.46 -2.63
CA ALA A 47 1.01 -4.63 -4.04
C ALA A 47 0.79 -6.07 -4.54
N GLY A 48 0.89 -7.07 -3.65
CA GLY A 48 0.65 -8.47 -3.98
C GLY A 48 -0.83 -8.88 -4.02
N LEU A 49 -1.71 -8.17 -3.32
CA LEU A 49 -3.14 -8.51 -3.23
C LEU A 49 -3.86 -8.62 -4.59
N PRO A 50 -3.65 -7.71 -5.56
CA PRO A 50 -4.22 -7.84 -6.91
C PRO A 50 -3.92 -9.18 -7.58
N ILE A 51 -2.71 -9.71 -7.39
CA ILE A 51 -2.23 -10.94 -8.03
C ILE A 51 -2.78 -12.17 -7.31
N MET A 52 -2.92 -12.12 -5.98
CA MET A 52 -3.44 -13.22 -5.17
C MET A 52 -4.95 -13.44 -5.31
N LEU A 53 -5.70 -12.39 -5.68
CA LEU A 53 -7.16 -12.39 -5.74
C LEU A 53 -7.72 -12.58 -7.16
N TRP A 54 -6.84 -12.82 -8.13
CA TRP A 54 -7.17 -13.08 -9.53
C TRP A 54 -6.94 -14.53 -9.89
#